data_AF-A0A2S2DQN5-F1
#
_entry.id   AF-A0A2S2DQN5-F1
#
_cell.length_a   1.000
_cell.length_b   1.000
_cell.length_c   1.000
_cell.angle_alpha   90.00
_cell.angle_beta   90.00
_cell.angle_gamma   90.00
#
_symmetry.space_group_name_H-M   'P 1'
#
loop_
_entity.id
_entity.type
_entity.pdbx_description
1 polymer ?
#
loop_
_entity_poly.entity_id
_entity_poly.type
_entity_poly.pdbx_seq_one_letter_code
_entity_poly.pdbx_strand_id
1 'polypeptide(L)'
;MQRNEQDAEAIERAARPAAQAAAEVLYLEARRNAMAIRKSGNLANSIYQAFSEENSSPGKAVYHVSWNWRKAPHGYLIEFGHMQRYVSYVGSDGNWYTAIRPSMRDKPRPKRRAPQAEKDAYYVLLDEPRQVPANPFMRRVAVKEQAALEAAVAEILRALE
;
A
#
# COMPACT_ATOMS: atom_id res chain seq x y z
N MET A 1 23.60 6.40 39.96
CA MET A 1 22.13 6.39 39.91
C MET A 1 21.61 7.52 39.04
N GLN A 2 21.97 8.79 39.30
CA GLN A 2 21.52 9.95 38.49
C GLN A 2 21.73 9.83 36.96
N ARG A 3 22.89 9.33 36.51
CA ARG A 3 23.15 9.19 35.06
C ARG A 3 22.22 8.18 34.37
N ASN A 4 21.95 7.04 35.01
CA ASN A 4 21.07 6.02 34.43
C ASN A 4 19.60 6.50 34.34
N GLU A 5 19.16 7.32 35.30
CA GLU A 5 17.83 7.93 35.27
C GLU A 5 17.72 8.97 34.16
N GLN A 6 18.76 9.81 33.98
CA GLN A 6 18.84 10.77 32.88
C GLN A 6 18.84 10.08 31.51
N ASP A 7 19.61 9.00 31.37
CA ASP A 7 19.66 8.20 30.14
C ASP A 7 18.30 7.57 29.83
N ALA A 8 17.59 7.06 30.85
CA ALA A 8 16.26 6.49 30.68
C ALA A 8 15.24 7.54 30.20
N GLU A 9 15.23 8.74 30.79
CA GLU A 9 14.35 9.84 30.39
C GLU A 9 14.71 10.36 28.98
N ALA A 10 15.99 10.38 28.62
CA ALA A 10 16.44 10.72 27.27
C ALA A 10 15.93 9.70 26.24
N ILE A 11 16.06 8.40 26.50
CA ILE A 11 15.56 7.33 25.63
C ILE A 11 14.04 7.41 25.47
N GLU A 12 13.32 7.66 26.57
CA GLU A 12 11.86 7.78 26.52
C GLU A 12 11.42 8.93 25.61
N ARG A 13 12.07 10.09 25.70
CA ARG A 13 11.83 11.24 24.83
C ARG A 13 12.25 10.98 23.38
N ALA A 14 13.29 10.19 23.16
CA ALA A 14 13.79 9.82 21.84
C ALA A 14 12.92 8.79 21.12
N ALA A 15 12.02 8.08 21.82
CA ALA A 15 11.19 7.03 21.22
C ALA A 15 10.40 7.52 20.00
N ARG A 16 9.83 8.74 20.06
CA ARG A 16 9.07 9.32 18.94
C ARG A 16 9.94 9.74 17.76
N PRO A 17 11.02 10.53 17.94
CA PRO A 17 12.00 10.77 16.88
C PRO A 17 12.55 9.50 16.23
N ALA A 18 12.91 8.50 17.04
CA ALA A 18 13.43 7.22 16.54
C ALA A 18 12.42 6.47 15.68
N ALA A 19 11.16 6.36 16.15
CA ALA A 19 10.09 5.74 15.37
C ALA A 19 9.77 6.51 14.08
N GLN A 20 9.83 7.84 14.12
CA GLN A 20 9.66 8.69 12.93
C GLN A 20 10.76 8.43 11.90
N ALA A 21 12.02 8.34 12.34
CA ALA A 21 13.16 8.08 11.46
C ALA A 21 13.06 6.70 10.78
N ALA A 22 12.69 5.66 11.53
CA ALA A 22 12.43 4.34 10.96
C ALA A 22 11.29 4.39 9.93
N ALA A 23 10.16 5.01 10.30
CA ALA A 23 8.99 5.08 9.44
C ALA A 23 9.24 5.87 8.15
N GLU A 24 10.06 6.92 8.19
CA GLU A 24 10.45 7.70 7.01
C GLU A 24 11.19 6.82 5.98
N VAL A 25 12.11 5.97 6.43
CA VAL A 25 12.82 5.03 5.54
C VAL A 25 11.83 4.11 4.81
N LEU A 26 10.88 3.54 5.55
CA LEU A 26 9.87 2.64 4.99
C LEU A 26 8.90 3.39 4.06
N TYR A 27 8.50 4.60 4.43
CA TYR A 27 7.63 5.48 3.65
C TYR A 27 8.26 5.84 2.30
N LEU A 28 9.52 6.26 2.29
CA LEU A 28 10.23 6.63 1.08
C LEU A 28 10.40 5.44 0.14
N GLU A 29 10.68 4.26 0.67
CA GLU A 29 10.77 3.03 -0.13
C GLU A 29 9.42 2.62 -0.71
N ALA A 30 8.35 2.65 0.09
CA ALA A 30 6.98 2.37 -0.38
C ALA A 30 6.59 3.31 -1.52
N ARG A 31 6.88 4.61 -1.35
CA ARG A 31 6.63 5.64 -2.36
C ARG A 31 7.46 5.42 -3.62
N ARG A 32 8.75 5.07 -3.49
CA ARG A 32 9.64 4.74 -4.61
C ARG A 32 9.12 3.54 -5.41
N ASN A 33 8.73 2.46 -4.73
CA ASN A 33 8.17 1.27 -5.35
C ASN A 33 6.86 1.58 -6.09
N ALA A 34 5.98 2.36 -5.46
CA ALA A 34 4.75 2.83 -6.08
C ALA A 34 4.99 3.71 -7.31
N MET A 35 6.02 4.56 -7.31
CA MET A 35 6.40 5.37 -8.48
C MET A 35 6.92 4.54 -9.64
N ALA A 36 7.58 3.42 -9.37
CA ALA A 36 8.06 2.51 -10.41
C ALA A 36 6.89 1.83 -11.16
N ILE A 37 5.73 1.71 -10.52
CA ILE A 37 4.48 1.19 -11.11
C ILE A 37 3.81 2.32 -11.91
N ARG A 38 4.42 2.70 -13.03
CA ARG A 38 4.00 3.86 -13.82
C ARG A 38 2.72 3.62 -14.62
N LYS A 39 1.61 4.22 -14.15
CA LYS A 39 0.39 4.47 -14.95
C LYS A 39 -0.09 5.92 -14.83
N SER A 40 -0.39 6.39 -13.62
CA SER A 40 -0.97 7.74 -13.40
C SER A 40 -0.38 8.52 -12.21
N GLY A 41 0.56 7.96 -11.43
CA GLY A 41 1.12 8.59 -10.23
C GLY A 41 0.22 8.58 -8.99
N ASN A 42 -1.09 8.31 -9.15
CA ASN A 42 -2.06 8.26 -8.04
C ASN A 42 -1.66 7.27 -6.93
N LEU A 43 -1.05 6.13 -7.29
CA LEU A 43 -0.61 5.14 -6.31
C LEU A 43 0.48 5.70 -5.40
N ALA A 44 1.53 6.31 -5.98
CA ALA A 44 2.60 6.93 -5.20
C ALA A 44 2.08 8.09 -4.32
N ASN A 45 1.17 8.91 -4.85
CA ASN A 45 0.54 10.01 -4.11
C ASN A 45 -0.45 9.53 -3.03
N SER A 46 -0.79 8.24 -3.01
CA SER A 46 -1.65 7.64 -1.98
C SER A 46 -0.87 7.11 -0.78
N ILE A 47 0.46 6.97 -0.89
CA ILE A 47 1.32 6.49 0.20
C ILE A 47 1.35 7.55 1.31
N TYR A 48 1.17 7.12 2.55
CA TYR A 48 1.17 7.97 3.72
C TYR A 48 2.00 7.38 4.85
N GLN A 49 2.41 8.28 5.75
CA GLN A 49 2.97 7.99 7.06
C GLN A 49 2.17 8.79 8.08
N ALA A 50 1.68 8.16 9.14
CA ALA A 50 0.87 8.81 10.17
C ALA A 50 1.23 8.29 11.56
N PHE A 51 1.43 9.21 12.51
CA PHE A 51 1.61 8.86 13.91
C PHE A 51 0.32 8.26 14.48
N SER A 52 0.44 7.19 15.27
CA SER A 52 -0.69 6.52 15.90
C SER A 52 -0.66 6.75 17.39
N GLU A 53 -1.41 7.74 17.85
CA GLU A 53 -1.55 8.04 19.29
C GLU A 53 -2.09 6.84 20.06
N GLU A 54 -3.13 6.17 19.54
CA GLU A 54 -3.77 4.99 20.14
C GLU A 54 -2.80 3.81 20.35
N ASN A 55 -1.80 3.65 19.48
CA ASN A 55 -0.83 2.55 19.56
C ASN A 55 0.50 2.96 20.23
N SER A 56 0.60 4.22 20.66
CA SER A 56 1.78 4.78 21.30
C SER A 56 1.59 4.88 22.81
N SER A 57 2.70 4.83 23.53
CA SER A 57 2.76 4.95 24.99
C SER A 57 4.11 5.57 25.39
N PRO A 58 4.32 5.95 26.65
CA PRO A 58 5.65 6.30 27.15
C PRO A 58 6.71 5.26 26.71
N GLY A 59 7.80 5.73 26.11
CA GLY A 59 8.88 4.89 25.59
C GLY A 59 8.58 4.10 24.30
N LYS A 60 7.38 4.25 23.71
CA LYS A 60 6.97 3.55 22.49
C LYS A 60 6.15 4.46 21.58
N ALA A 61 6.70 4.77 20.42
CA ALA A 61 5.97 5.50 19.38
C ALA A 61 5.70 4.59 18.18
N VAL A 62 4.49 4.69 17.62
CA VAL A 62 4.06 3.90 16.46
C VAL A 62 3.66 4.80 15.31
N TYR A 63 4.14 4.48 14.11
CA TYR A 63 3.74 5.10 12.86
C TYR A 63 3.14 4.05 11.93
N HIS A 64 2.03 4.42 11.28
CA HIS A 64 1.44 3.64 10.19
C HIS A 64 1.98 4.13 8.86
N VAL A 65 2.61 3.23 8.11
CA VAL A 65 3.01 3.47 6.72
C VAL A 65 2.16 2.57 5.83
N SER A 66 1.34 3.17 4.96
CA SER A 66 0.45 2.42 4.05
C SER A 66 0.01 3.27 2.86
N TRP A 67 -0.97 2.79 2.10
CA TRP A 67 -1.60 3.52 0.99
C TRP A 67 -3.07 3.84 1.28
N ASN A 68 -3.53 4.99 0.79
CA ASN A 68 -4.92 5.38 0.88
C ASN A 68 -5.74 4.68 -0.23
N TRP A 69 -6.47 3.63 0.15
CA TRP A 69 -7.29 2.85 -0.79
C TRP A 69 -8.40 3.66 -1.48
N ARG A 70 -8.87 4.76 -0.90
CA ARG A 70 -9.87 5.62 -1.55
C ARG A 70 -9.26 6.40 -2.72
N LYS A 71 -7.98 6.80 -2.58
CA LYS A 71 -7.22 7.47 -3.66
C LYS A 71 -6.71 6.48 -4.71
N ALA A 72 -6.33 5.27 -4.29
CA ALA A 72 -5.78 4.23 -5.15
C ALA A 72 -6.48 2.87 -4.89
N PRO A 73 -7.76 2.70 -5.30
CA PRO A 73 -8.54 1.49 -5.01
C PRO A 73 -7.98 0.24 -5.69
N HIS A 74 -7.30 0.41 -6.82
CA HIS A 74 -6.64 -0.69 -7.54
C HIS A 74 -5.29 -1.09 -6.96
N GLY A 75 -4.79 -0.41 -5.92
CA GLY A 75 -3.53 -0.76 -5.25
C GLY A 75 -3.51 -2.21 -4.75
N TYR A 76 -4.63 -2.73 -4.26
CA TYR A 76 -4.73 -4.12 -3.81
C TYR A 76 -4.48 -5.14 -4.94
N LEU A 77 -5.03 -4.91 -6.13
CA LEU A 77 -4.85 -5.79 -7.29
C LEU A 77 -3.40 -5.82 -7.77
N ILE A 78 -2.68 -4.72 -7.56
CA ILE A 78 -1.25 -4.60 -7.88
C ILE A 78 -0.42 -5.30 -6.80
N GLU A 79 -0.69 -5.02 -5.53
CA GLU A 79 0.06 -5.56 -4.39
C GLU A 79 0.00 -7.08 -4.33
N PHE A 80 -1.15 -7.69 -4.64
CA PHE A 80 -1.39 -9.12 -4.47
C PHE A 80 -1.59 -9.89 -5.79
N GLY A 81 -1.70 -9.19 -6.91
CA GLY A 81 -2.12 -9.81 -8.17
C GLY A 81 -3.62 -10.15 -8.15
N HIS A 82 -4.12 -10.68 -9.26
CA HIS A 82 -5.52 -11.10 -9.37
C HIS A 82 -5.75 -12.05 -10.54
N MET A 83 -6.84 -12.80 -10.47
CA MET A 83 -7.34 -13.59 -11.60
C MET A 83 -8.22 -12.73 -12.49
N GLN A 84 -7.88 -12.65 -13.77
CA GLN A 84 -8.70 -12.03 -14.79
C GLN A 84 -9.46 -13.12 -15.56
N ARG A 85 -10.80 -13.04 -15.52
CA ARG A 85 -11.68 -13.99 -16.23
C ARG A 85 -12.22 -13.43 -17.55
N TYR A 86 -12.34 -12.11 -17.65
CA TYR A 86 -13.02 -11.46 -18.77
C TYR A 86 -12.07 -10.67 -19.64
N VAL A 87 -12.42 -10.52 -20.91
CA VAL A 87 -11.71 -9.64 -21.83
C VAL A 87 -11.83 -8.20 -21.35
N SER A 88 -10.71 -7.48 -21.32
CA SER A 88 -10.67 -6.05 -21.00
C SER A 88 -9.95 -5.30 -22.10
N TYR A 89 -10.35 -4.05 -22.37
CA TYR A 89 -9.78 -3.20 -23.39
C TYR A 89 -9.75 -1.74 -22.93
N VAL A 90 -8.90 -0.93 -23.57
CA VAL A 90 -8.87 0.53 -23.38
C VAL A 90 -9.79 1.15 -24.43
N GLY A 91 -10.76 1.94 -23.98
CA GLY A 91 -11.67 2.68 -24.86
C GLY A 91 -10.96 3.85 -25.55
N SER A 92 -11.63 4.47 -26.52
CA SER A 92 -11.14 5.69 -27.18
C SER A 92 -11.00 6.88 -26.23
N ASP A 93 -11.66 6.83 -25.07
CA ASP A 93 -11.55 7.79 -23.97
C ASP A 93 -10.36 7.53 -23.02
N GLY A 94 -9.55 6.49 -23.28
CA GLY A 94 -8.42 6.10 -22.45
C GLY A 94 -8.80 5.32 -21.19
N ASN A 95 -10.08 5.02 -20.96
CA ASN A 95 -10.54 4.27 -19.80
C ASN A 95 -10.52 2.76 -20.05
N TRP A 96 -10.36 1.99 -18.97
CA TRP A 96 -10.42 0.53 -19.03
C TRP A 96 -11.87 0.04 -18.94
N TYR A 97 -12.24 -0.85 -19.85
CA TYR A 97 -13.54 -1.50 -19.89
C TYR A 97 -13.41 -3.02 -19.85
N THR A 98 -14.40 -3.67 -19.26
CA THR A 98 -14.62 -5.12 -19.44
C THR A 98 -15.58 -5.32 -20.60
N ALA A 99 -15.23 -6.18 -21.56
CA ALA A 99 -16.02 -6.42 -22.75
C ALA A 99 -17.38 -7.05 -22.41
N ILE A 100 -18.44 -6.39 -22.86
CA ILE A 100 -19.82 -6.85 -22.73
C ILE A 100 -20.19 -7.64 -23.98
N ARG A 101 -20.90 -8.75 -23.82
CA ARG A 101 -21.38 -9.52 -24.98
C ARG A 101 -22.29 -8.66 -25.86
N PRO A 102 -22.26 -8.81 -27.20
CA PRO A 102 -23.07 -7.99 -28.10
C PRO A 102 -24.56 -7.97 -27.74
N SER A 103 -25.14 -9.12 -27.37
CA SER A 103 -26.55 -9.26 -26.98
C SER A 103 -26.91 -8.67 -25.60
N MET A 104 -25.94 -8.16 -24.86
CA MET A 104 -26.09 -7.69 -23.47
C MET A 104 -25.76 -6.20 -23.31
N ARG A 105 -25.36 -5.49 -24.38
CA ARG A 105 -24.92 -4.08 -24.30
C ARG A 105 -25.96 -3.13 -23.73
N ASP A 106 -27.21 -3.29 -24.12
CA ASP A 106 -28.32 -2.41 -23.69
C ASP A 106 -28.96 -2.87 -22.38
N LYS A 107 -28.48 -3.99 -21.82
CA LYS A 107 -29.00 -4.56 -20.57
C LYS A 107 -28.23 -4.02 -19.37
N PRO A 108 -28.91 -3.87 -18.21
CA PRO A 108 -28.25 -3.41 -16.99
C PRO A 108 -27.11 -4.34 -16.61
N ARG A 109 -26.01 -3.75 -16.12
CA ARG A 109 -24.85 -4.50 -15.65
C ARG A 109 -25.22 -5.34 -14.41
N PRO A 110 -24.74 -6.60 -14.32
CA PRO A 110 -24.91 -7.42 -13.13
C PRO A 110 -24.36 -6.71 -11.88
N LYS A 111 -25.00 -6.95 -10.73
CA LYS A 111 -24.52 -6.39 -9.45
C LYS A 111 -23.15 -6.98 -9.09
N ARG A 112 -22.36 -6.25 -8.29
CA ARG A 112 -21.05 -6.73 -7.80
C ARG A 112 -21.15 -8.10 -7.11
N ARG A 113 -22.23 -8.35 -6.37
CA ARG A 113 -22.52 -9.61 -5.67
C ARG A 113 -23.37 -10.60 -6.47
N ALA A 114 -23.65 -10.33 -7.75
CA ALA A 114 -24.39 -11.26 -8.59
C ALA A 114 -23.66 -12.61 -8.72
N PRO A 115 -24.39 -13.73 -8.90
CA PRO A 115 -23.81 -15.04 -9.14
C PRO A 115 -22.82 -15.02 -10.31
N GLN A 116 -21.81 -15.90 -10.24
CA GLN A 116 -20.76 -15.94 -11.26
C GLN A 116 -21.31 -16.26 -12.66
N ALA A 117 -22.28 -17.17 -12.75
CA ALA A 117 -22.94 -17.54 -14.01
C ALA A 117 -23.66 -16.34 -14.68
N GLU A 118 -24.27 -15.45 -13.89
CA GLU A 118 -24.92 -14.24 -14.42
C GLU A 118 -23.88 -13.28 -15.05
N LYS A 119 -22.73 -13.13 -14.38
CA LYS A 119 -21.63 -12.32 -14.90
C LYS A 119 -21.01 -12.95 -16.15
N ASP A 120 -20.86 -14.27 -16.19
CA ASP A 120 -20.30 -15.00 -17.33
C ASP A 120 -21.22 -14.97 -18.56
N ALA A 121 -22.54 -14.90 -18.33
CA ALA A 121 -23.55 -14.67 -19.36
C ALA A 121 -23.55 -13.20 -19.87
N TYR A 122 -23.07 -12.24 -19.07
CA TYR A 122 -23.04 -10.83 -19.43
C TYR A 122 -21.74 -10.39 -20.12
N TYR A 123 -20.59 -10.80 -19.58
CA TYR A 123 -19.26 -10.40 -20.06
C TYR A 123 -18.67 -11.42 -21.04
N VAL A 124 -17.76 -10.96 -21.90
CA VAL A 124 -16.98 -11.82 -22.78
C VAL A 124 -15.87 -12.48 -21.96
N LEU A 125 -15.88 -13.82 -21.92
CA LEU A 125 -14.85 -14.62 -21.26
C LEU A 125 -13.54 -14.59 -22.07
N LEU A 126 -12.42 -14.67 -21.35
CA LEU A 126 -11.17 -15.11 -21.96
C LEU A 126 -11.25 -16.60 -22.28
N ASP A 127 -10.50 -17.06 -23.29
CA ASP A 127 -10.37 -18.48 -23.62
C ASP A 127 -9.91 -19.28 -22.39
N GLU A 128 -8.96 -18.70 -21.64
CA GLU A 128 -8.53 -19.20 -20.34
C GLU A 128 -8.41 -18.05 -19.32
N PRO A 129 -8.79 -18.28 -18.05
CA PRO A 129 -8.54 -17.31 -17.00
C PRO A 129 -7.05 -16.98 -16.87
N ARG A 130 -6.72 -15.70 -16.88
CA ARG A 130 -5.35 -15.21 -16.79
C ARG A 130 -4.99 -14.81 -15.37
N GLN A 131 -3.96 -15.42 -14.79
CA GLN A 131 -3.36 -14.93 -13.55
C GLN A 131 -2.50 -13.69 -13.85
N VAL A 132 -2.88 -12.54 -13.33
CA VAL A 132 -2.06 -11.34 -13.32
C VAL A 132 -1.16 -11.40 -12.07
N PRO A 133 0.17 -11.42 -12.23
CA PRO A 133 1.08 -11.55 -11.09
C PRO A 133 1.07 -10.28 -10.22
N ALA A 134 1.39 -10.48 -8.95
CA ALA A 134 1.61 -9.38 -8.02
C ALA A 134 2.83 -8.54 -8.44
N ASN A 135 2.72 -7.23 -8.30
CA ASN A 135 3.85 -6.30 -8.31
C ASN A 135 3.87 -5.52 -6.99
N PRO A 136 4.34 -6.16 -5.90
CA PRO A 136 4.21 -5.62 -4.56
C PRO A 136 5.05 -4.35 -4.38
N PHE A 137 4.43 -3.31 -3.84
CA PHE A 137 5.06 -2.05 -3.49
C PHE A 137 5.13 -1.82 -1.97
N MET A 138 4.23 -2.44 -1.20
CA MET A 138 4.27 -2.40 0.26
C MET A 138 5.05 -3.57 0.84
N ARG A 139 4.77 -4.82 0.45
CA ARG A 139 5.46 -5.97 1.06
C ARG A 139 6.95 -5.99 0.80
N ARG A 140 7.39 -5.40 -0.32
CA ARG A 140 8.82 -5.25 -0.64
C ARG A 140 9.56 -4.27 0.26
N VAL A 141 8.86 -3.43 1.00
CA VAL A 141 9.48 -2.46 1.92
C VAL A 141 10.25 -3.15 3.05
N ALA A 142 9.93 -4.42 3.37
CA ALA A 142 10.66 -5.22 4.35
C ALA A 142 12.17 -5.33 4.05
N VAL A 143 12.61 -5.18 2.79
CA VAL A 143 14.05 -5.14 2.45
C VAL A 143 14.79 -3.94 3.06
N LYS A 144 14.06 -2.94 3.58
CA LYS A 144 14.59 -1.76 4.27
C LYS A 144 14.45 -1.82 5.78
N GLU A 145 14.03 -2.96 6.35
CA GLU A 145 13.87 -3.12 7.79
C GLU A 145 15.16 -2.80 8.57
N GLN A 146 16.30 -3.35 8.13
CA GLN A 146 17.59 -3.09 8.76
C GLN A 146 17.97 -1.60 8.72
N ALA A 147 17.78 -0.94 7.57
CA ALA A 147 18.07 0.48 7.43
C ALA A 147 17.12 1.36 8.29
N ALA A 148 15.87 0.93 8.46
CA ALA A 148 14.93 1.60 9.34
C ALA A 148 15.32 1.45 10.82
N LEU A 149 15.81 0.28 11.23
CA LEU A 149 16.36 0.05 12.56
C LEU A 149 17.59 0.91 12.82
N GLU A 150 18.52 0.98 11.87
CA GLU A 150 19.71 1.82 11.95
C GLU A 150 19.35 3.30 12.11
N ALA A 151 18.35 3.78 11.36
CA ALA A 151 17.84 5.15 11.49
C ALA A 151 17.24 5.42 12.88
N ALA A 152 16.48 4.47 13.44
CA ALA A 152 15.94 4.60 14.79
C ALA A 152 17.05 4.64 15.85
N VAL A 153 18.02 3.73 15.76
CA VAL A 153 19.16 3.65 16.69
C VAL A 153 19.98 4.93 16.64
N ALA A 154 20.20 5.50 15.45
CA ALA A 154 20.91 6.78 15.32
C ALA A 154 20.23 7.91 16.09
N GLU A 155 18.88 8.00 16.07
CA GLU A 155 18.17 9.01 16.86
C GLU A 155 18.26 8.77 18.37
N ILE A 156 18.26 7.51 18.81
CA ILE A 156 18.45 7.18 20.23
C ILE A 156 19.85 7.57 20.69
N LEU A 157 20.88 7.25 19.90
CA LEU A 157 22.27 7.58 20.24
C LEU A 157 22.47 9.09 20.33
N ARG A 158 21.90 9.87 19.40
CA ARG A 158 21.94 11.35 19.46
C ARG A 158 21.28 11.93 20.71
N ALA A 159 20.32 11.24 21.31
CA ALA A 159 19.67 11.70 22.53
C ALA A 159 20.49 11.40 23.79
N LEU A 160 21.49 10.52 23.70
CA LEU A 160 22.39 10.13 24.79
C LEU A 160 23.74 10.87 24.76
N GLU A 161 24.01 11.61 23.68
CA GLU A 161 25.16 12.52 23.53
C GLU A 161 24.91 13.87 24.22
#